data_AF-A0A959E4R6-F1
#
_entry.id   AF-A0A959E4R6-F1
#
_cell.length_a   1.000
_cell.length_b   1.000
_cell.length_c   1.000
_cell.angle_alpha   90.00
_cell.angle_beta   90.00
_cell.angle_gamma   90.00
#
_symmetry.space_group_name_H-M   'P 1'
#
loop_
_entity.id
_entity.type
_entity.pdbx_description
1 polymer ?
#
loop_
_entity_poly.entity_id
_entity_poly.type
_entity_poly.pdbx_seq_one_letter_code
_entity_poly.pdbx_strand_id
1 'polypeptide(L)'
;MNSTKTLLAALAGGLTLFALGYLIYMVIFGNADFYMAPGEKAGMRADLVLWPIILMEILYGLLLAITFGRWAGISTFSGGLKAGAVIGLLLGACVGLDYFATTAFYSLIVVLFWGITYAIRFAVAGGVAGMVLGSGKGS
;
A
#
# COMPACT_ATOMS: atom_id res chain seq x y z
N MET A 1 -1.53 0.30 24.19
CA MET A 1 -0.94 0.81 22.93
C MET A 1 -0.12 2.04 23.24
N ASN A 2 1.14 2.10 22.81
CA ASN A 2 1.94 3.33 22.93
C ASN A 2 1.67 4.20 21.69
N SER A 3 1.09 5.38 21.88
CA SER A 3 0.71 6.28 20.78
C SER A 3 1.91 6.72 19.94
N THR A 4 3.07 6.93 20.56
CA THR A 4 4.32 7.26 19.85
C THR A 4 4.77 6.12 18.95
N LYS A 5 4.75 4.86 19.44
CA LYS A 5 5.10 3.70 18.61
C LYS A 5 4.16 3.50 17.44
N THR A 6 2.87 3.78 17.66
CA THR A 6 1.85 3.68 16.59
C THR A 6 2.11 4.72 15.52
N LEU A 7 2.42 5.97 15.91
CA LEU A 7 2.76 7.03 14.97
C LEU A 7 4.05 6.73 14.19
N LEU A 8 5.10 6.24 14.87
CA LEU A 8 6.34 5.84 14.22
C LEU A 8 6.13 4.69 13.23
N ALA A 9 5.32 3.69 13.59
CA ALA A 9 4.97 2.59 12.70
C ALA A 9 4.17 3.08 11.48
N ALA A 10 3.27 4.05 11.68
CA ALA A 10 2.50 4.65 10.60
C ALA A 10 3.41 5.41 9.62
N LEU A 11 4.33 6.24 10.14
CA LEU A 11 5.28 6.99 9.31
C LEU A 11 6.25 6.06 8.56
N ALA A 12 6.80 5.05 9.25
CA ALA A 12 7.70 4.09 8.63
C ALA A 12 6.99 3.25 7.55
N GLY A 13 5.78 2.77 7.84
CA GLY A 13 4.93 2.06 6.88
C GLY A 13 4.59 2.93 5.67
N GLY A 14 4.13 4.17 5.88
CA GLY A 14 3.78 5.10 4.81
C GLY A 14 4.97 5.48 3.93
N LEU A 15 6.14 5.77 4.53
CA LEU A 15 7.36 6.02 3.77
C LEU A 15 7.78 4.81 2.94
N THR A 16 7.66 3.60 3.50
CA THR A 16 7.93 2.36 2.77
C THR A 16 6.98 2.19 1.58
N LEU A 17 5.69 2.46 1.75
CA LEU A 17 4.72 2.38 0.66
C LEU A 17 5.00 3.40 -0.44
N PHE A 18 5.33 4.64 -0.08
CA PHE A 18 5.69 5.69 -1.03
C PHE A 18 6.92 5.29 -1.86
N ALA A 19 8.00 4.86 -1.18
CA ALA A 19 9.23 4.43 -1.83
C ALA A 19 9.01 3.23 -2.76
N LEU A 20 8.23 2.23 -2.32
CA LEU A 20 7.90 1.06 -3.16
C LEU A 20 6.95 1.41 -4.31
N GLY A 21 6.07 2.40 -4.13
CA GLY A 21 5.23 2.92 -5.21
C GLY A 21 6.10 3.48 -6.34
N TYR A 22 7.05 4.34 -5.99
CA TYR A 22 8.02 4.86 -6.96
C TYR A 22 8.86 3.75 -7.59
N LEU A 23 9.44 2.85 -6.79
CA LEU A 23 10.26 1.74 -7.28
C LEU A 23 9.49 0.85 -8.27
N ILE A 24 8.28 0.42 -7.91
CA ILE A 24 7.51 -0.50 -8.75
C ILE A 24 7.07 0.20 -10.03
N TYR A 25 6.41 1.35 -9.93
CA TYR A 25 5.77 1.96 -11.10
C TYR A 25 6.73 2.73 -12.00
N MET A 26 7.76 3.39 -11.45
CA MET A 26 8.66 4.24 -12.25
C MET A 26 9.97 3.54 -12.60
N VAL A 27 10.52 2.71 -11.70
CA VAL A 27 11.83 2.07 -11.95
C VAL A 27 11.68 0.69 -12.57
N ILE A 28 10.87 -0.19 -11.98
CA ILE A 28 10.71 -1.57 -12.48
C ILE A 28 9.93 -1.59 -13.79
N PHE A 29 8.80 -0.88 -13.83
CA PHE A 29 7.94 -0.87 -15.01
C PHE A 29 8.22 0.28 -15.98
N GLY A 30 9.08 1.24 -15.60
CA GLY A 30 9.48 2.36 -16.46
C GLY A 30 8.40 3.43 -16.71
N ASN A 31 7.13 3.12 -16.50
CA ASN A 31 6.01 4.06 -16.54
C ASN A 31 4.82 3.51 -15.74
N ALA A 32 4.07 4.39 -15.08
CA ALA A 32 2.86 4.06 -14.33
C ALA A 32 1.66 3.62 -15.20
N ASP A 33 1.75 3.75 -16.53
CA ASP A 33 0.68 3.44 -17.49
C ASP A 33 0.89 2.15 -18.29
N PHE A 34 1.94 1.38 -18.01
CA PHE A 34 2.35 0.25 -18.88
C PHE A 34 1.29 -0.86 -18.99
N TYR A 35 0.46 -1.01 -17.96
CA TYR A 35 -0.62 -1.99 -17.85
C TYR A 35 -1.99 -1.40 -18.22
N MET A 36 -2.04 -0.10 -18.52
CA MET A 36 -3.29 0.62 -18.72
C MET A 36 -3.85 0.47 -20.13
N ALA A 37 -5.16 0.32 -20.23
CA ALA A 37 -5.88 0.35 -21.49
C ALA A 37 -5.90 1.78 -22.08
N PRO A 38 -6.07 1.96 -23.41
CA PRO A 38 -6.04 3.28 -24.05
C PRO A 38 -7.02 4.29 -23.43
N GLY A 39 -8.21 3.83 -23.01
CA GLY A 39 -9.20 4.68 -22.37
C GLY A 39 -8.81 5.14 -20.95
N GLU A 40 -8.05 4.34 -20.20
CA GLU A 40 -7.54 4.73 -18.87
C GLU A 40 -6.47 5.80 -19.01
N LYS A 41 -5.58 5.65 -20.01
CA LYS A 41 -4.53 6.63 -20.32
C LYS A 41 -5.12 8.00 -20.64
N ALA A 42 -6.25 8.04 -21.36
CA ALA A 42 -6.94 9.27 -21.69
C ALA A 42 -7.54 9.99 -20.46
N GLY A 43 -7.84 9.25 -19.38
CA GLY A 43 -8.33 9.79 -18.12
C GLY A 43 -7.24 10.23 -17.14
N MET A 44 -5.96 9.97 -17.45
CA MET A 44 -4.85 10.35 -16.58
C MET A 44 -4.62 11.87 -16.61
N ARG A 45 -4.29 12.42 -15.44
CA ARG A 45 -3.82 13.80 -15.36
C ARG A 45 -2.44 13.93 -16.01
N ALA A 46 -2.25 15.00 -16.78
CA ALA A 46 -0.95 15.36 -17.32
C ALA A 46 0.01 15.91 -16.24
N ASP A 47 -0.54 16.50 -15.18
CA ASP A 47 0.22 17.04 -14.06
C ASP A 47 0.05 16.19 -12.79
N LEU A 48 1.18 15.78 -12.22
CA LEU A 48 1.20 15.02 -10.97
C LEU A 48 1.03 15.97 -9.78
N VAL A 49 -0.10 15.87 -9.08
CA VAL A 49 -0.28 16.54 -7.79
C VAL A 49 0.19 15.59 -6.69
N LEU A 50 1.32 15.90 -6.05
CA LEU A 50 2.03 14.96 -5.17
C LEU A 50 1.44 14.85 -3.76
N TRP A 51 0.89 15.93 -3.20
CA TRP A 51 0.43 15.93 -1.81
C TRP A 51 -0.69 14.91 -1.49
N PRO A 52 -1.67 14.61 -2.38
CA PRO A 52 -2.67 13.57 -2.12
C PRO A 52 -2.05 12.18 -2.06
N ILE A 53 -1.01 11.92 -2.85
CA ILE A 53 -0.26 10.66 -2.80
C ILE A 53 0.41 10.53 -1.45
N ILE A 54 1.15 11.55 -1.00
CA ILE A 54 1.80 11.54 0.31
C ILE A 54 0.78 11.31 1.43
N LEU A 55 -0.36 12.01 1.40
CA LEU A 55 -1.42 11.83 2.39
C LEU A 55 -1.98 10.41 2.36
N MET A 56 -2.27 9.86 1.18
CA MET A 56 -2.74 8.48 1.00
C MET A 56 -1.76 7.47 1.59
N GLU A 57 -0.46 7.61 1.33
CA GLU A 57 0.56 6.69 1.86
C GLU A 57 0.66 6.77 3.39
N ILE A 58 0.53 7.97 3.97
CA ILE A 58 0.46 8.14 5.43
C ILE A 58 -0.78 7.46 6.00
N LEU A 59 -1.94 7.60 5.35
CA LEU A 59 -3.19 6.96 5.78
C LEU A 59 -3.11 5.43 5.69
N TYR A 60 -2.48 4.88 4.66
CA TYR A 60 -2.21 3.45 4.58
C TYR A 60 -1.23 2.96 5.64
N GLY A 61 -0.17 3.74 5.91
CA GLY A 61 0.73 3.47 7.05
C GLY A 61 -0.03 3.45 8.37
N LEU A 62 -0.94 4.41 8.59
CA LEU A 62 -1.78 4.50 9.78
C LEU A 62 -2.75 3.33 9.89
N LEU A 63 -3.37 2.92 8.77
CA LEU A 63 -4.22 1.73 8.69
C LEU A 63 -3.47 0.48 9.18
N LEU A 64 -2.26 0.26 8.66
CA LEU A 64 -1.41 -0.86 9.09
C LEU A 64 -1.05 -0.76 10.57
N ALA A 65 -0.61 0.41 11.04
CA ALA A 65 -0.19 0.62 12.42
C ALA A 65 -1.33 0.40 13.43
N ILE A 66 -2.53 0.90 13.15
CA ILE A 66 -3.72 0.70 14.00
C ILE A 66 -4.14 -0.76 13.97
N THR A 67 -4.23 -1.37 12.78
CA THR A 67 -4.64 -2.76 12.64
C THR A 67 -3.70 -3.69 13.40
N PHE A 68 -2.40 -3.50 13.25
CA PHE A 68 -1.39 -4.36 13.86
C PHE A 68 -1.26 -4.09 15.36
N GLY A 69 -1.16 -2.82 15.75
CA GLY A 69 -0.88 -2.44 17.13
C GLY A 69 -2.09 -2.50 18.06
N ARG A 70 -3.30 -2.22 17.56
CA ARG A 70 -4.52 -2.14 18.38
C ARG A 70 -5.42 -3.36 18.26
N TRP A 71 -5.55 -3.94 17.08
CA TRP A 71 -6.54 -5.00 16.83
C TRP A 71 -5.93 -6.40 16.76
N ALA A 72 -4.82 -6.57 16.04
CA ALA A 72 -4.23 -7.89 15.77
C ALA A 72 -3.09 -8.27 16.72
N GLY A 73 -2.53 -7.33 17.47
CA GLY A 73 -1.38 -7.59 18.36
C GLY A 73 -0.09 -7.96 17.62
N ILE A 74 0.05 -7.58 16.35
CA ILE A 74 1.22 -7.89 15.52
C ILE A 74 2.38 -6.97 15.90
N SER A 75 3.52 -7.58 16.26
CA SER A 75 4.73 -6.85 16.64
C SER A 75 6.02 -7.49 16.13
N THR A 76 5.95 -8.16 14.97
CA THR A 76 7.12 -8.76 14.30
C THR A 76 7.09 -8.45 12.82
N PHE A 77 8.26 -8.46 12.18
CA PHE A 77 8.36 -8.27 10.73
C PHE A 77 7.59 -9.36 9.97
N SER A 78 7.80 -10.64 10.30
CA SER A 78 7.12 -11.75 9.59
C SER A 78 5.60 -11.70 9.74
N GLY A 79 5.10 -11.36 10.94
CA GLY A 79 3.66 -11.20 11.17
C GLY A 79 3.08 -10.04 10.37
N GLY A 80 3.76 -8.89 10.39
CA GLY A 80 3.39 -7.72 9.62
C GLY A 80 3.45 -7.95 8.10
N LEU A 81 4.41 -8.73 7.63
CA LEU A 81 4.57 -9.07 6.22
C LEU A 81 3.39 -9.90 5.70
N LYS A 82 3.00 -10.95 6.43
CA LYS A 82 1.87 -11.81 6.05
C LYS A 82 0.54 -11.04 6.10
N ALA A 83 0.28 -10.33 7.20
CA ALA A 83 -0.95 -9.57 7.35
C ALA A 83 -1.04 -8.42 6.34
N GLY A 84 0.08 -7.72 6.12
CA GLY A 84 0.21 -6.68 5.11
C GLY A 84 -0.08 -7.19 3.70
N ALA A 85 0.46 -8.35 3.33
CA ALA A 85 0.19 -8.96 2.02
C ALA A 85 -1.31 -9.19 1.78
N VAL A 86 -2.01 -9.74 2.78
CA VAL A 86 -3.45 -10.01 2.69
C VAL A 86 -4.25 -8.71 2.62
N ILE A 87 -3.94 -7.73 3.47
CA ILE A 87 -4.60 -6.42 3.45
C ILE A 87 -4.40 -5.73 2.10
N GLY A 88 -3.17 -5.72 1.58
CA GLY A 88 -2.84 -5.14 0.28
C GLY A 88 -3.59 -5.82 -0.86
N LEU A 89 -3.58 -7.16 -0.90
CA LEU A 89 -4.29 -7.92 -1.93
C LEU A 89 -5.78 -7.56 -1.97
N LEU A 90 -6.43 -7.54 -0.80
CA LEU A 90 -7.85 -7.22 -0.70
C LEU A 90 -8.14 -5.77 -1.05
N LEU A 91 -7.34 -4.82 -0.56
CA LEU A 91 -7.51 -3.40 -0.91
C LEU A 91 -7.32 -3.16 -2.41
N GLY A 92 -6.24 -3.67 -3.00
CA GLY A 92 -5.96 -3.52 -4.43
C GLY A 92 -7.05 -4.14 -5.30
N ALA A 93 -7.53 -5.34 -4.93
CA ALA A 93 -8.62 -6.00 -5.63
C ALA A 93 -9.95 -5.24 -5.49
N CYS A 94 -10.31 -4.78 -4.29
CA CYS A 94 -11.53 -4.00 -4.08
C CYS A 94 -11.52 -2.70 -4.89
N VAL A 95 -10.42 -1.95 -4.86
CA VAL A 95 -10.29 -0.73 -5.66
C VAL A 95 -10.36 -1.07 -7.15
N GLY A 96 -9.64 -2.09 -7.61
CA GLY A 96 -9.68 -2.51 -9.02
C GLY A 96 -11.09 -2.91 -9.48
N LEU A 97 -11.81 -3.69 -8.67
CA LEU A 97 -13.18 -4.12 -8.96
C LEU A 97 -14.16 -2.95 -9.00
N ASP A 98 -14.01 -1.98 -8.10
CA ASP A 98 -14.85 -0.77 -8.09
C ASP A 98 -14.67 0.03 -9.40
N TYR A 99 -13.42 0.28 -9.81
CA TYR A 99 -13.14 0.95 -11.08
C TYR A 99 -13.58 0.15 -12.31
N PHE A 100 -13.41 -1.17 -12.29
CA PHE A 100 -13.90 -2.07 -13.34
C PHE A 100 -15.43 -2.04 -13.47
N ALA A 101 -16.15 -1.92 -12.35
CA ALA A 101 -17.61 -1.89 -12.35
C ALA A 101 -18.19 -0.52 -12.71
N THR A 102 -17.51 0.57 -12.37
CA THR A 102 -18.05 1.93 -12.46
C THR A 102 -17.52 2.74 -13.65
N THR A 103 -16.53 2.22 -14.38
CA THR A 103 -15.93 2.92 -15.52
C THR A 103 -15.80 1.99 -16.73
N ALA A 104 -15.86 2.56 -17.94
CA ALA A 104 -15.68 1.81 -19.18
C ALA A 104 -14.20 1.57 -19.55
N PHE A 105 -13.28 2.07 -18.72
CA PHE A 105 -11.86 2.13 -19.06
C PHE A 105 -11.07 0.96 -18.48
N TYR A 106 -11.54 0.38 -17.38
CA TYR A 106 -10.82 -0.65 -16.65
C TYR A 106 -11.15 -2.06 -17.12
N SER A 107 -10.16 -2.94 -17.03
CA SER A 107 -10.27 -4.35 -17.41
C SER A 107 -9.87 -5.28 -16.26
N LEU A 108 -10.27 -6.56 -16.32
CA LEU A 108 -9.94 -7.53 -15.28
C LEU A 108 -8.43 -7.71 -15.07
N ILE A 109 -7.60 -7.46 -16.09
CA ILE A 109 -6.14 -7.54 -15.93
C ILE A 109 -5.60 -6.41 -15.03
N VAL A 110 -6.23 -5.24 -15.06
CA VAL A 110 -5.88 -4.11 -14.18
C VAL A 110 -6.25 -4.43 -12.73
N VAL A 111 -7.38 -5.11 -12.51
CA VAL A 111 -7.76 -5.60 -11.17
C VAL A 111 -6.71 -6.55 -10.59
N LEU A 112 -6.27 -7.53 -11.38
CA LEU A 112 -5.23 -8.47 -10.96
C LEU A 112 -3.90 -7.75 -10.71
N PHE A 113 -3.55 -6.81 -11.58
CA PHE A 113 -2.33 -6.03 -11.46
C PHE A 113 -2.32 -5.23 -10.15
N TRP A 114 -3.38 -4.49 -9.84
CA TRP A 114 -3.51 -3.74 -8.59
C TRP A 114 -3.52 -4.66 -7.37
N GLY A 115 -4.20 -5.80 -7.43
CA GLY A 115 -4.15 -6.80 -6.35
C GLY A 115 -2.72 -7.25 -6.04
N ILE A 116 -1.94 -7.62 -7.06
CA ILE A 116 -0.56 -8.11 -6.89
C ILE A 116 0.37 -7.00 -6.41
N THR A 117 0.34 -5.82 -7.03
CA THR A 117 1.25 -4.73 -6.63
C THR A 117 0.94 -4.22 -5.24
N TYR A 118 -0.34 -4.11 -4.85
CA TYR A 118 -0.71 -3.74 -3.50
C TYR A 118 -0.30 -4.82 -2.50
N ALA A 119 -0.49 -6.10 -2.81
CA ALA A 119 -0.05 -7.20 -1.94
C ALA A 119 1.45 -7.09 -1.63
N ILE A 120 2.29 -6.91 -2.65
CA ILE A 120 3.75 -6.78 -2.48
C ILE A 120 4.11 -5.53 -1.66
N ARG A 121 3.54 -4.37 -2.02
CA ARG A 121 3.82 -3.10 -1.34
C ARG A 121 3.44 -3.14 0.14
N PHE A 122 2.21 -3.59 0.42
CA PHE A 122 1.71 -3.68 1.78
C PHE A 122 2.36 -4.81 2.57
N ALA A 123 2.84 -5.88 1.94
CA ALA A 123 3.63 -6.91 2.61
C ALA A 123 4.91 -6.28 3.21
N VAL A 124 5.69 -5.59 2.39
CA VAL A 124 6.95 -4.99 2.87
C VAL A 124 6.68 -3.88 3.88
N ALA A 125 5.76 -2.96 3.58
CA ALA A 125 5.38 -1.90 4.51
C ALA A 125 4.79 -2.43 5.82
N GLY A 126 4.00 -3.50 5.74
CA GLY A 126 3.45 -4.19 6.91
C GLY A 126 4.55 -4.84 7.74
N GLY A 127 5.54 -5.46 7.11
CA GLY A 127 6.72 -5.98 7.81
C GLY A 127 7.45 -4.88 8.56
N VAL A 128 7.71 -3.73 7.92
CA VAL A 128 8.33 -2.57 8.56
C VAL A 128 7.49 -2.05 9.73
N ALA A 129 6.18 -1.86 9.55
CA ALA A 129 5.30 -1.38 10.61
C ALA A 129 5.26 -2.35 11.80
N GLY A 130 5.16 -3.66 11.56
CA GLY A 130 5.19 -4.70 12.58
C GLY A 130 6.52 -4.73 13.35
N MET A 131 7.64 -4.57 12.66
CA MET A 131 8.98 -4.45 13.27
C MET A 131 9.07 -3.22 14.19
N VAL A 132 8.60 -2.06 13.74
CA VAL A 132 8.61 -0.83 14.55
C VAL A 132 7.72 -0.98 15.79
N LEU A 133 6.54 -1.59 15.65
CA LEU A 133 5.66 -1.87 16.79
C LEU A 133 6.30 -2.84 17.82
N GLY A 134 7.14 -3.77 17.36
CA GLY A 134 7.89 -4.71 18.19
C GLY A 134 9.16 -4.16 18.83
N SER A 135 9.71 -3.08 18.29
CA SER A 135 10.98 -2.51 18.75
C SER A 135 10.94 -2.18 20.25
N GLY A 136 12.00 -2.55 20.97
CA GLY A 136 12.16 -2.30 22.41
C GLY A 136 11.42 -3.26 23.34
N LYS A 137 10.78 -4.33 22.83
CA LYS A 137 10.50 -5.51 23.64
C LYS A 137 11.75 -6.40 23.56
N GLY A 138 12.50 -6.51 24.66
CA GLY A 138 13.60 -7.47 24.75
C GLY A 138 13.10 -8.88 24.47
N SER A 139 13.91 -9.68 23.79
CA SER A 139 13.71 -11.12 23.60
C SER A 139 13.46 -11.83 24.93
#